data_AF-A0A7S4UKQ3-F1
#
_entry.id   AF-A0A7S4UKQ3-F1
#
_cell.length_a   1.000
_cell.length_b   1.000
_cell.length_c   1.000
_cell.angle_alpha   90.00
_cell.angle_beta   90.00
_cell.angle_gamma   90.00
#
_symmetry.space_group_name_H-M   'P 1'
#
loop_
_entity.id
_entity.type
_entity.pdbx_description
1 polymer ?
#
loop_
_entity_poly.entity_id
_entity_poly.type
_entity_poly.pdbx_seq_one_letter_code
_entity_poly.pdbx_strand_id
1 'polypeptide(L)'
;GREGEREEEFLDLSVTLKDLVASDCGMGRCLEKALKGLVETETLDGQNKYFCEVCQEKVRAEKYVKMRSLPPILVVCLMRNKYNMVDLSRHKDCGHFSFPVC
;
A
#
# COMPACT_ATOMS: atom_id res chain seq x y z
N GLY A 1 -20.86 -13.78 3.96
CA GLY A 1 -20.14 -13.26 2.79
C GLY A 1 -19.29 -14.37 2.21
N ARG A 2 -18.92 -14.29 0.93
CA ARG A 2 -17.88 -15.15 0.35
C ARG A 2 -16.56 -14.40 0.41
N GLU A 3 -15.48 -15.10 0.74
CA GLU A 3 -14.14 -14.54 0.87
C GLU A 3 -13.19 -15.36 0.00
N GLY A 4 -12.37 -14.68 -0.79
CA GLY A 4 -11.29 -15.29 -1.56
C GLY A 4 -9.97 -14.87 -0.93
N GLU A 5 -9.09 -15.83 -0.67
CA GLU A 5 -7.75 -15.59 -0.15
C GLU A 5 -6.70 -16.06 -1.15
N ARG A 6 -5.66 -15.27 -1.32
CA ARG A 6 -4.49 -15.61 -2.13
C ARG A 6 -3.24 -15.32 -1.31
N GLU A 7 -2.49 -16.36 -0.98
CA GLU A 7 -1.23 -16.23 -0.27
C GLU A 7 -0.08 -16.02 -1.26
N GLU A 8 0.79 -15.07 -0.95
CA GLU A 8 1.94 -14.70 -1.77
C GLU A 8 3.18 -14.51 -0.88
N GLU A 9 4.33 -14.96 -1.37
CA GLU A 9 5.63 -14.68 -0.73
C GLU A 9 6.12 -13.28 -1.12
N PHE A 10 6.81 -12.60 -0.20
CA PHE A 10 7.41 -11.29 -0.44
C PHE A 10 8.82 -11.20 0.12
N LEU A 11 9.68 -10.42 -0.54
CA LEU A 11 11.05 -10.11 -0.08
C LEU A 11 11.21 -8.65 0.32
N ASP A 12 10.35 -7.78 -0.23
CA ASP A 12 10.29 -6.37 0.11
C ASP A 12 8.84 -5.87 0.21
N LEU A 13 8.66 -4.79 0.97
CA LEU A 13 7.41 -4.04 1.04
C LEU A 13 7.58 -2.70 0.35
N SER A 14 6.85 -2.49 -0.74
CA SER A 14 6.79 -1.20 -1.42
C SER A 14 5.71 -0.31 -0.80
N VAL A 15 6.12 0.72 -0.07
CA VAL A 15 5.20 1.63 0.63
C VAL A 15 5.06 2.96 -0.11
N THR A 16 3.83 3.45 -0.20
CA THR A 16 3.51 4.70 -0.89
C THR A 16 3.57 5.88 0.07
N LEU A 17 4.11 7.01 -0.39
CA LEU A 17 4.22 8.25 0.38
C LEU A 17 3.06 9.23 0.09
N LYS A 18 1.89 8.71 -0.27
CA LYS A 18 0.69 9.52 -0.49
C LYS A 18 0.11 9.86 0.89
N ASP A 19 -0.41 11.07 1.01
CA ASP A 19 -1.13 11.55 2.21
C ASP A 19 -0.29 11.60 3.50
N LEU A 20 1.04 11.58 3.38
CA LEU A 20 1.96 11.94 4.46
C LEU A 20 2.14 13.45 4.48
N VAL A 21 1.65 14.09 5.54
CA VAL A 21 1.89 15.51 5.81
C VAL A 21 3.09 15.63 6.75
N ALA A 22 3.84 16.73 6.69
CA ALA A 22 5.02 16.93 7.55
C ALA A 22 4.71 16.75 9.05
N SER A 23 3.49 17.07 9.49
CA SER A 23 3.00 16.85 10.85
C SER A 23 2.83 15.37 11.23
N ASP A 24 2.52 14.49 10.28
CA ASP A 24 2.41 13.04 10.50
C ASP A 24 3.77 12.40 10.75
N CYS A 25 4.83 13.09 10.35
CA CYS A 25 6.18 12.58 10.30
C CYS A 25 7.02 12.89 11.55
N GLY A 26 6.43 13.49 12.58
CA GLY A 26 7.08 13.63 13.88
C GLY A 26 7.29 12.28 14.59
N MET A 27 8.44 12.12 15.24
CA MET A 27 8.76 10.99 16.13
C MET A 27 8.79 9.60 15.44
N GLY A 28 9.27 9.49 14.19
CA GLY A 28 9.45 8.20 13.52
C GLY A 28 8.17 7.58 12.93
N ARG A 29 7.05 8.32 12.89
CA ARG A 29 5.73 7.80 12.53
C ARG A 29 5.42 7.73 11.04
N CYS A 30 6.27 8.26 10.14
CA CYS A 30 5.98 8.18 8.69
C CYS A 30 5.91 6.73 8.22
N LEU A 31 6.87 5.89 8.66
CA LEU A 31 6.89 4.48 8.27
C LEU A 31 5.64 3.74 8.77
N GLU A 32 5.23 3.98 10.02
CA GLU A 32 4.00 3.40 10.57
C GLU A 32 2.77 3.78 9.73
N LYS A 33 2.63 5.07 9.37
CA LYS A 33 1.52 5.54 8.55
C LYS A 33 1.57 4.97 7.13
N ALA A 34 2.76 4.87 6.54
CA ALA A 34 2.94 4.27 5.21
C ALA A 34 2.60 2.76 5.20
N LEU A 35 2.97 2.02 6.26
CA LEU A 35 2.60 0.62 6.44
C LEU A 35 1.10 0.46 6.70
N LYS A 36 0.46 1.38 7.43
CA LYS A 36 -1.00 1.40 7.61
C LYS A 36 -1.73 1.53 6.27
N GLY A 37 -1.28 2.43 5.40
CA GLY A 37 -1.85 2.57 4.06
C GLY A 37 -1.66 1.34 3.17
N LEU A 38 -0.58 0.57 3.38
CA LEU A 38 -0.37 -0.70 2.65
C LEU A 38 -1.40 -1.78 3.01
N VAL A 39 -1.85 -1.82 4.27
CA VAL A 39 -2.81 -2.82 4.77
C VAL A 39 -4.25 -2.28 4.84
N GLU A 40 -4.47 -1.04 4.42
CA GLU A 40 -5.78 -0.41 4.41
C GLU A 40 -6.73 -1.15 3.45
N THR A 41 -7.97 -1.34 3.88
CA THR A 41 -8.99 -1.98 3.05
C THR A 41 -9.37 -1.05 1.91
N GLU A 42 -9.33 -1.56 0.68
CA GLU A 42 -9.81 -0.87 -0.51
C GLU A 42 -11.11 -1.49 -1.03
N THR A 43 -12.04 -0.63 -1.47
CA THR A 43 -13.27 -1.09 -2.11
C THR A 43 -13.04 -1.26 -3.61
N LEU A 44 -13.26 -2.48 -4.10
CA LEU A 44 -13.25 -2.84 -5.52
C LEU A 44 -14.63 -2.57 -6.12
N ASP A 45 -14.81 -1.43 -6.79
CA ASP A 45 -16.08 -1.01 -7.41
C ASP A 45 -15.88 -0.41 -8.82
N GLY A 46 -16.99 -0.07 -9.49
CA GLY A 46 -16.99 0.54 -10.82
C GLY A 46 -16.36 -0.38 -11.87
N GLN A 47 -15.31 0.11 -12.55
CA GLN A 47 -14.55 -0.66 -13.53
C GLN A 47 -13.60 -1.68 -12.89
N ASN A 48 -13.25 -1.50 -11.61
CA ASN A 48 -12.31 -2.32 -10.84
C ASN A 48 -12.99 -3.36 -9.94
N LYS A 49 -14.23 -3.74 -10.25
CA LYS A 49 -14.96 -4.80 -9.53
C LYS A 49 -14.22 -6.13 -9.56
N TYR A 50 -14.29 -6.87 -8.45
CA TYR A 50 -13.72 -8.20 -8.30
C TYR A 50 -14.50 -9.22 -9.13
N PHE A 51 -13.81 -10.07 -9.89
CA PHE A 51 -14.45 -11.18 -10.58
C PHE A 51 -14.59 -12.37 -9.62
N CYS A 52 -15.84 -12.72 -9.27
CA CYS A 52 -16.10 -13.86 -8.42
C CYS A 52 -16.24 -15.13 -9.26
N GLU A 53 -15.27 -16.04 -9.16
CA GLU A 53 -15.29 -17.32 -9.89
C GLU A 53 -16.50 -18.20 -9.56
N VAL A 54 -17.10 -18.05 -8.38
CA VAL A 54 -18.29 -18.82 -8.00
C VAL A 54 -19.57 -18.20 -8.59
N CYS A 55 -19.67 -16.86 -8.68
CA CYS A 55 -20.79 -16.21 -9.38
C CYS A 55 -20.65 -16.24 -10.89
N GLN A 56 -19.42 -16.35 -11.40
CA GLN A 56 -19.06 -16.07 -12.79
C GLN A 56 -19.40 -14.63 -13.22
N GLU A 57 -19.25 -13.64 -12.33
CA GLU A 57 -19.54 -12.22 -12.62
C GLU A 57 -18.64 -11.24 -11.84
N LYS A 58 -18.63 -9.95 -12.26
CA LYS A 58 -17.94 -8.86 -11.56
C LYS A 58 -18.82 -8.27 -10.45
N VAL A 59 -18.38 -8.38 -9.21
CA VAL A 59 -19.08 -7.91 -8.02
C VAL A 59 -18.29 -6.84 -7.28
N ARG A 60 -19.00 -5.98 -6.54
CA ARG A 60 -18.35 -5.10 -5.57
C ARG A 60 -17.77 -5.94 -4.45
N ALA A 61 -16.53 -5.66 -4.03
CA ALA A 61 -15.86 -6.37 -2.95
C ALA A 61 -15.00 -5.43 -2.11
N GLU A 62 -14.66 -5.83 -0.89
CA GLU A 62 -13.62 -5.20 -0.09
C GLU A 62 -12.36 -6.08 -0.18
N LYS A 63 -11.22 -5.46 -0.47
CA LYS A 63 -9.92 -6.13 -0.54
C LYS A 63 -9.01 -5.56 0.55
N TYR A 64 -8.34 -6.44 1.28
CA TYR A 64 -7.39 -6.07 2.31
C TYR A 64 -6.15 -6.96 2.21
N VAL A 65 -5.05 -6.51 2.80
CA VAL A 65 -3.78 -7.25 2.84
C VAL A 65 -3.43 -7.57 4.28
N LYS A 66 -2.97 -8.79 4.53
CA LYS A 66 -2.54 -9.23 5.86
C LYS A 66 -1.17 -9.90 5.77
N MET A 67 -0.23 -9.43 6.57
CA MET A 67 1.07 -10.08 6.71
C MET A 67 0.92 -11.29 7.64
N ARG A 68 1.22 -12.48 7.12
CA ARG A 68 1.14 -13.74 7.88
C ARG A 68 2.42 -14.02 8.67
N SER A 69 3.58 -13.72 8.09
CA SER A 69 4.88 -13.82 8.71
C SER A 69 5.80 -12.70 8.22
N LEU A 70 6.83 -12.38 9.00
CA LEU A 70 7.87 -11.42 8.61
C LEU A 70 9.19 -12.16 8.38
N PRO A 71 9.92 -11.84 7.29
CA PRO A 71 11.23 -12.41 7.05
C PRO A 71 12.25 -11.93 8.11
N PRO A 72 13.34 -12.67 8.36
CA PRO A 72 14.42 -12.24 9.25
C PRO A 72 15.06 -10.91 8.83
N ILE A 73 15.06 -10.62 7.53
CA ILE A 73 15.49 -9.36 6.94
C ILE A 73 14.29 -8.78 6.21
N LEU A 74 13.78 -7.65 6.68
CA LEU A 74 12.68 -6.92 6.04
C LEU A 74 13.24 -5.74 5.24
N VAL A 75 13.04 -5.76 3.93
CA VAL A 75 13.36 -4.64 3.05
C VAL A 75 12.10 -3.80 2.86
N VAL A 76 12.18 -2.48 3.10
CA VAL A 76 11.08 -1.55 2.82
C VAL A 76 11.52 -0.56 1.74
N CYS A 77 10.83 -0.59 0.61
CA CYS A 77 11.07 0.26 -0.54
C CYS A 77 10.15 1.49 -0.48
N LEU A 78 10.72 2.68 -0.30
CA LEU A 78 9.96 3.93 -0.33
C LEU A 78 9.69 4.37 -1.77
N MET A 79 8.42 4.39 -2.18
CA MET A 79 8.00 4.80 -3.52
C MET A 79 8.02 6.33 -3.67
N ARG A 80 9.22 6.91 -3.67
CA ARG A 80 9.45 8.36 -3.80
C ARG A 80 9.27 8.90 -5.22
N ASN A 81 9.38 8.06 -6.23
CA ASN A 81 9.20 8.52 -7.62
C ASN A 81 7.72 8.47 -7.97
N LYS A 82 7.13 9.64 -8.16
CA LYS A 82 5.72 9.82 -8.52
C LYS A 82 5.65 10.29 -9.97
N TYR A 83 4.68 9.77 -10.72
CA TYR A 83 4.40 10.20 -12.08
C TYR A 83 3.27 11.23 -12.06
N ASN A 84 3.50 12.41 -12.64
CA ASN A 84 2.47 13.43 -12.76
C ASN A 84 1.78 13.28 -14.13
N MET A 85 0.48 12.98 -14.09
CA MET A 85 -0.32 12.78 -15.30
C MET A 85 -0.61 14.09 -16.06
N VAL A 86 -0.40 15.25 -15.45
CA VAL A 86 -0.65 16.57 -16.06
C VAL A 86 0.50 16.98 -16.98
N ASP A 87 1.73 16.90 -16.48
CA ASP A 87 2.94 17.30 -17.22
C ASP A 87 3.68 16.10 -17.86
N LEU A 88 3.18 14.89 -17.65
CA LEU A 88 3.74 13.63 -18.14
C LEU A 88 5.20 13.39 -17.71
N SER A 89 5.56 13.88 -16.52
CA SER A 89 6.92 13.78 -15.98
C SER A 89 7.01 12.95 -14.69
N ARG A 90 8.23 12.49 -14.39
CA ARG A 90 8.56 11.81 -13.12
C ARG A 90 9.20 12.82 -12.17
N HIS A 91 8.66 12.91 -10.96
CA HIS A 91 9.23 13.72 -9.89
C HIS A 91 9.59 12.84 -8.70
N LYS A 92 10.71 13.17 -8.05
CA LYS A 92 11.12 12.52 -6.81
C LYS A 92 10.57 13.30 -5.62
N ASP A 93 9.86 12.62 -4.74
CA ASP A 93 9.45 13.12 -3.45
C ASP A 93 10.67 13.19 -2.52
N CYS A 94 11.19 14.41 -2.40
CA CYS A 94 12.30 14.75 -1.52
C CYS A 94 11.85 15.17 -0.12
N GLY A 95 10.56 14.99 0.22
CA GLY A 95 10.04 15.31 1.54
C GLY A 95 10.70 14.51 2.66
N HIS A 96 10.71 15.11 3.85
CA HIS A 96 11.20 14.46 5.07
C HIS A 96 10.42 13.17 5.34
N PHE A 97 11.14 12.12 5.69
CA PHE A 97 10.56 10.83 6.08
C PHE A 97 11.33 10.31 7.28
N SER A 98 10.63 10.10 8.38
CA SER A 98 11.14 9.53 9.61
C SER A 98 10.72 8.06 9.74
N PHE A 99 11.61 7.30 10.35
CA PHE A 99 11.42 5.93 10.74
C PHE A 99 12.05 5.76 12.13
N PRO A 100 11.60 4.79 12.94
CA PRO A 100 12.21 4.51 14.23
C PRO A 100 13.69 4.15 14.04
N VAL A 101 14.57 4.81 14.77
CA VAL A 101 15.96 4.37 14.93
C VAL A 101 16.02 3.46 16.14
N CYS A 102 16.73 2.33 16.01
CA CYS A 102 16.94 1.37 17.10
C CYS A 102 17.65 2.02 18.30
#